data_AF-A0A1Y4J369-F1
#
_entry.id   AF-A0A1Y4J369-F1
#
_cell.length_a   1.000
_cell.length_b   1.000
_cell.length_c   1.000
_cell.angle_alpha   90.00
_cell.angle_beta   90.00
_cell.angle_gamma   90.00
#
_symmetry.space_group_name_H-M   'P 1'
#
loop_
_entity.id
_entity.type
_entity.pdbx_description
1 polymer ?
#
loop_
_entity_poly.entity_id
_entity_poly.type
_entity_poly.pdbx_seq_one_letter_code
_entity_poly.pdbx_strand_id
1 'polypeptide(L)'
;AIANNSVKLTVIGGEGDNNQDNDNDDMGHNVRYSVDTKNNTITFQFCVSYGYLYNFSLNNAYQLTLTVNDQDTQTPVASIVLPFEFTQPTLDITRVDGEKAIWVSDTELKLYGDKVTTGGKDYMYAPLYEAFTTAYEKKYSDKVPNAEYYLLSYSNKSKIFYDGLFMNTPWGDSSWGAGYSESLEGLDYSATAEGWNTSIHVSDVQEKTKFPIHAEYEFYGVYPATDEQVKDFTLQFASLLGDAKEVKSNAPKTSNNVTREVIFNDTDFTLVDALEDPFYLFDGVKSDGNIDTRSEMNRRQGFEEGTEGFETTFTLANATIKVKDANGKDITTDFDAVKVGSIATNDVTTINADGTVTVPTGSDVAFYVNEQTKTRGWAAQTATDNTIIVTDLPAKQADKTKGYAAIPGGIMIQLPKSIGTTEPVTLEFTLVDVFGVTKTLSVTVQAAK
;
A
#
# COMPACT_ATOMS: atom_id res chain seq x y z
N ALA A 1 -29.98 24.38 49.58
CA ALA A 1 -30.16 25.16 48.33
C ALA A 1 -29.66 24.39 47.11
N ILE A 2 -28.35 24.30 46.86
CA ILE A 2 -27.80 23.65 45.66
C ILE A 2 -28.12 22.14 45.59
N ALA A 3 -28.02 21.42 46.71
CA ALA A 3 -28.37 19.99 46.78
C ALA A 3 -29.88 19.67 46.60
N ASN A 4 -30.74 20.70 46.63
CA ASN A 4 -32.20 20.58 46.52
C ASN A 4 -32.73 21.21 45.20
N ASN A 5 -31.86 21.43 44.19
CA ASN A 5 -32.20 22.01 42.88
C ASN A 5 -32.85 23.41 42.90
N SER A 6 -32.73 24.19 43.99
CA SER A 6 -33.19 25.59 44.02
C SER A 6 -32.12 26.52 43.42
N VAL A 7 -31.86 26.35 42.12
CA VAL A 7 -30.78 27.00 41.38
C VAL A 7 -31.31 27.48 40.03
N LYS A 8 -30.92 28.70 39.62
CA LYS A 8 -31.17 29.23 38.28
C LYS A 8 -29.85 29.38 37.53
N LEU A 9 -29.80 28.84 36.30
CA LEU A 9 -28.72 29.08 35.36
C LEU A 9 -29.12 30.16 34.37
N THR A 10 -28.17 31.00 34.00
CA THR A 10 -28.33 31.97 32.91
C THR A 10 -27.01 32.07 32.19
N VAL A 11 -27.02 31.80 30.89
CA VAL A 11 -25.87 32.05 30.01
C VAL A 11 -26.12 33.38 29.32
N ILE A 12 -25.09 34.20 29.22
CA ILE A 12 -25.10 35.42 28.40
C ILE A 12 -23.90 35.33 27.47
N GLY A 13 -24.12 35.43 26.17
CA GLY A 13 -23.08 35.38 25.14
C GLY A 13 -23.05 36.63 24.26
N GLY A 14 -21.85 36.92 23.73
CA GLY A 14 -21.61 37.84 22.61
C GLY A 14 -21.41 39.32 22.98
N GLU A 15 -20.27 39.89 22.58
CA GLU A 15 -20.22 41.32 22.26
C GLU A 15 -20.72 41.53 20.81
N GLY A 16 -21.49 42.58 20.56
CA GLY A 16 -21.95 42.98 19.22
C GLY A 16 -23.17 42.20 18.68
N ASP A 17 -23.17 41.91 17.39
CA ASP A 17 -24.32 41.33 16.66
C ASP A 17 -24.63 39.86 17.04
N ASN A 18 -23.73 39.20 17.78
CA ASN A 18 -23.87 37.82 18.29
C ASN A 18 -24.72 37.71 19.58
N ASN A 19 -25.46 38.76 19.93
CA ASN A 19 -26.36 38.84 21.09
C ASN A 19 -27.73 39.43 20.68
N GLN A 20 -28.09 39.33 19.41
CA GLN A 20 -29.37 39.77 18.90
C GLN A 20 -30.36 38.59 19.00
N ASP A 21 -31.55 38.85 19.55
CA ASP A 21 -32.72 37.94 19.51
C ASP A 21 -32.81 36.75 20.51
N ASN A 22 -32.74 36.99 21.83
CA ASN A 22 -33.17 36.02 22.88
C ASN A 22 -32.44 34.65 22.94
N ASP A 23 -31.43 34.43 22.09
CA ASP A 23 -30.62 33.21 21.95
C ASP A 23 -29.97 32.72 23.26
N ASN A 24 -29.72 33.62 24.21
CA ASN A 24 -29.08 33.35 25.49
C ASN A 24 -29.88 32.40 26.41
N ASP A 25 -31.20 32.46 26.39
CA ASP A 25 -32.06 31.60 27.22
C ASP A 25 -32.04 30.16 26.66
N ASP A 26 -32.11 30.02 25.33
CA ASP A 26 -32.00 28.74 24.63
C ASP A 26 -30.61 28.10 24.77
N MET A 27 -29.54 28.88 24.68
CA MET A 27 -28.18 28.41 24.99
C MET A 27 -28.02 28.00 26.46
N GLY A 28 -28.72 28.68 27.37
CA GLY A 28 -28.80 28.28 28.78
C GLY A 28 -29.41 26.90 28.99
N HIS A 29 -30.40 26.52 28.17
CA HIS A 29 -30.99 25.17 28.18
C HIS A 29 -30.02 24.08 27.72
N ASN A 30 -28.98 24.45 26.96
CA ASN A 30 -27.93 23.54 26.50
C ASN A 30 -26.80 23.35 27.53
N VAL A 31 -26.90 23.96 28.72
CA VAL A 31 -25.96 23.75 29.82
C VAL A 31 -26.56 22.82 30.87
N ARG A 32 -25.91 21.69 31.09
CA ARG A 32 -26.21 20.76 32.19
C ARG A 32 -25.25 21.02 33.34
N TYR A 33 -25.70 20.72 34.55
CA TYR A 33 -24.86 20.79 35.73
C TYR A 33 -25.10 19.61 36.66
N SER A 34 -24.06 19.23 37.40
CA SER A 34 -24.15 18.25 38.48
C SER A 34 -23.37 18.76 39.68
N VAL A 35 -23.86 18.43 40.88
CA VAL A 35 -23.27 18.89 42.13
C VAL A 35 -22.88 17.67 42.95
N ASP A 36 -21.59 17.56 43.22
CA ASP A 36 -21.05 16.55 44.14
C ASP A 36 -20.90 17.18 45.53
N THR A 37 -21.87 16.88 46.39
CA THR A 37 -21.91 17.37 47.77
C THR A 37 -20.87 16.71 48.68
N LYS A 38 -20.28 15.57 48.28
CA LYS A 38 -19.23 14.91 49.07
C LYS A 38 -17.88 15.58 48.82
N ASN A 39 -17.62 15.96 47.58
CA ASN A 39 -16.36 16.60 47.16
C ASN A 39 -16.45 18.14 47.07
N ASN A 40 -17.63 18.73 47.31
CA ASN A 40 -17.91 20.16 47.16
C ASN A 40 -17.56 20.72 45.77
N THR A 41 -17.85 19.95 44.72
CA THR A 41 -17.61 20.35 43.33
C THR A 41 -18.93 20.53 42.58
N ILE A 42 -18.93 21.47 41.64
CA ILE A 42 -19.98 21.62 40.62
C ILE A 42 -19.34 21.42 39.26
N THR A 43 -19.94 20.57 38.44
CA THR A 43 -19.51 20.32 37.07
C THR A 43 -20.55 20.88 36.13
N PHE A 44 -20.10 21.66 35.14
CA PHE A 44 -20.93 22.12 34.03
C PHE A 44 -20.56 21.33 32.78
N GLN A 45 -21.58 20.90 32.04
CA GLN A 45 -21.44 20.28 30.73
C GLN A 45 -22.18 21.15 29.73
N PHE A 46 -21.45 21.64 28.73
CA PHE A 46 -21.99 22.43 27.64
C PHE A 46 -22.28 21.48 26.48
N CYS A 47 -23.56 21.32 26.14
CA CYS A 47 -24.01 20.40 25.10
C CYS A 47 -24.08 21.15 23.76
N VAL A 48 -23.58 20.51 22.70
CA VAL A 48 -23.67 20.99 21.32
C VAL A 48 -24.27 19.89 20.46
N SER A 49 -25.02 20.26 19.43
CA SER A 49 -25.59 19.32 18.47
C SER A 49 -26.04 20.05 17.21
N TYR A 50 -25.88 19.42 16.04
CA TYR A 50 -26.44 19.89 14.77
C TYR A 50 -27.96 20.19 14.87
N GLY A 51 -28.69 19.43 15.69
CA GLY A 51 -30.14 19.62 15.86
C GLY A 51 -30.54 20.78 16.77
N TYR A 52 -29.58 21.47 17.41
CA TYR A 52 -29.88 22.61 18.27
C TYR A 52 -30.05 23.88 17.44
N LEU A 53 -31.10 24.64 17.76
CA LEU A 53 -31.39 25.91 17.09
C LEU A 53 -30.24 26.91 17.29
N TYR A 54 -29.59 26.87 18.47
CA TYR A 54 -28.47 27.72 18.84
C TYR A 54 -27.38 26.91 19.54
N ASN A 55 -26.19 26.84 18.93
CA ASN A 55 -24.97 26.29 19.52
C ASN A 55 -24.06 27.42 20.03
N PHE A 56 -23.11 27.09 20.91
CA PHE A 56 -22.11 28.05 21.36
C PHE A 56 -21.13 28.36 20.22
N SER A 57 -20.91 29.61 19.88
CA SER A 57 -19.92 30.00 18.87
C SER A 57 -18.50 29.85 19.42
N LEU A 58 -17.57 29.44 18.57
CA LEU A 58 -16.15 29.45 18.90
C LEU A 58 -15.59 30.88 18.90
N ASN A 59 -14.49 31.07 19.63
CA ASN A 59 -13.75 32.31 19.80
C ASN A 59 -14.64 33.50 20.22
N ASN A 60 -15.64 33.20 21.05
CA ASN A 60 -16.59 34.17 21.56
C ASN A 60 -16.64 34.11 23.09
N ALA A 61 -16.61 35.28 23.73
CA ALA A 61 -16.66 35.39 25.18
C ALA A 61 -18.09 35.16 25.70
N TYR A 62 -18.22 34.27 26.66
CA TYR A 62 -19.46 33.92 27.35
C TYR A 62 -19.35 34.15 28.85
N GLN A 63 -20.50 34.37 29.48
CA GLN A 63 -20.63 34.42 30.93
C GLN A 63 -21.76 33.49 31.39
N LEU A 64 -21.42 32.48 32.20
CA LEU A 64 -22.39 31.66 32.91
C LEU A 64 -22.63 32.23 34.31
N THR A 65 -23.88 32.50 34.66
CA THR A 65 -24.29 32.93 35.99
C THR A 65 -25.12 31.84 36.65
N LEU A 66 -24.61 31.30 37.75
CA LEU A 66 -25.32 30.39 38.65
C LEU A 66 -25.89 31.19 39.82
N THR A 67 -27.20 31.26 39.95
CA THR A 67 -27.85 31.90 41.10
C THR A 67 -28.38 30.84 42.05
N VAL A 68 -27.95 30.93 43.31
CA VAL A 68 -28.38 30.05 44.41
C VAL A 68 -29.50 30.76 45.15
N ASN A 69 -30.66 30.13 45.21
CA ASN A 69 -31.81 30.67 45.92
C ASN A 69 -31.94 30.03 47.30
N ASP A 70 -32.43 30.82 48.25
CA ASP A 70 -32.94 30.31 49.51
C ASP A 70 -34.07 29.30 49.22
N GLN A 71 -34.09 28.20 49.96
CA GLN A 71 -35.05 27.13 49.69
C GLN A 71 -36.47 27.50 50.07
N ASP A 72 -36.65 28.30 51.13
CA ASP A 72 -37.95 28.59 51.71
C ASP A 72 -38.58 29.83 51.08
N THR A 73 -37.79 30.86 50.77
CA THR A 73 -38.28 32.12 50.18
C THR A 73 -38.11 32.20 48.66
N GLN A 74 -37.37 31.28 48.05
CA GLN A 74 -36.95 31.32 46.64
C GLN A 74 -36.20 32.60 46.23
N THR A 75 -35.71 33.40 47.19
CA THR A 75 -34.96 34.61 46.90
C THR A 75 -33.48 34.31 46.68
N PRO A 76 -32.79 34.97 45.73
CA PRO A 76 -31.35 34.82 45.55
C PRO A 76 -30.56 35.11 46.84
N VAL A 77 -29.65 34.22 47.22
CA VAL A 77 -28.75 34.37 48.39
C VAL A 77 -27.28 34.41 48.00
N ALA A 78 -26.92 33.89 46.83
CA ALA A 78 -25.58 33.96 46.28
C ALA A 78 -25.61 33.81 44.75
N SER A 79 -24.59 34.35 44.07
CA SER A 79 -24.36 34.12 42.64
C SER A 79 -22.90 33.79 42.37
N ILE A 80 -22.67 32.88 41.44
CA ILE A 80 -21.34 32.56 40.89
C ILE A 80 -21.35 32.98 39.43
N VAL A 81 -20.35 33.75 39.01
CA VAL A 81 -20.19 34.24 37.64
C VAL A 81 -18.92 33.64 37.06
N LEU A 82 -19.05 32.94 35.94
CA LEU A 82 -17.96 32.21 35.28
C LEU A 82 -17.82 32.74 33.84
N PRO A 83 -16.80 33.57 33.55
CA PRO A 83 -16.45 33.90 32.19
C PRO A 83 -15.71 32.72 31.54
N PHE A 84 -16.01 32.44 30.27
CA PHE A 84 -15.35 31.39 29.50
C PHE A 84 -15.43 31.69 28.00
N GLU A 85 -14.64 30.96 27.21
CA GLU A 85 -14.62 31.04 25.76
C GLU A 85 -14.38 29.64 25.21
N PHE A 86 -15.12 29.26 24.17
CA PHE A 86 -14.83 28.03 23.45
C PHE A 86 -13.76 28.32 22.40
N THR A 87 -12.67 27.56 22.43
CA THR A 87 -11.66 27.60 21.38
C THR A 87 -11.89 26.48 20.38
N GLN A 88 -11.30 26.59 19.19
CA GLN A 88 -11.29 25.49 18.22
C GLN A 88 -10.84 24.18 18.90
N PRO A 89 -11.61 23.09 18.77
CA PRO A 89 -11.18 21.79 19.26
C PRO A 89 -9.91 21.31 18.55
N THR A 90 -9.14 20.48 19.25
CA THR A 90 -8.01 19.77 18.62
C THR A 90 -8.54 18.62 17.78
N LEU A 91 -7.97 18.43 16.60
CA LEU A 91 -8.30 17.31 15.71
C LEU A 91 -8.11 15.98 16.44
N ASP A 92 -9.18 15.19 16.49
CA ASP A 92 -9.27 13.89 17.16
C ASP A 92 -9.24 12.71 16.17
N ILE A 93 -9.48 12.96 14.89
CA ILE A 93 -9.26 12.00 13.80
C ILE A 93 -8.12 12.49 12.92
N THR A 94 -6.98 11.82 12.99
CA THR A 94 -5.77 12.13 12.23
C THR A 94 -5.53 11.11 11.11
N ARG A 95 -4.86 11.57 10.06
CA ARG A 95 -4.33 10.73 8.99
C ARG A 95 -3.09 10.00 9.48
N VAL A 96 -3.05 8.69 9.28
CA VAL A 96 -1.94 7.84 9.72
C VAL A 96 -1.62 6.80 8.68
N ASP A 97 -0.36 6.37 8.64
CA ASP A 97 0.05 5.25 7.81
C ASP A 97 -0.52 3.94 8.35
N GLY A 98 -0.93 3.10 7.40
CA GLY A 98 -1.38 1.72 7.56
C GLY A 98 -0.34 0.71 7.09
N GLU A 99 -0.77 -0.54 6.96
CA GLU A 99 0.04 -1.60 6.37
C GLU A 99 0.08 -1.45 4.85
N LYS A 100 -1.07 -1.12 4.23
CA LYS A 100 -1.22 -0.90 2.78
C LYS A 100 -1.73 0.51 2.43
N ALA A 101 -1.80 1.42 3.38
CA ALA A 101 -2.22 2.81 3.15
C ALA A 101 -1.13 3.80 3.60
N ILE A 102 -0.47 4.47 2.67
CA ILE A 102 0.69 5.32 2.98
C ILE A 102 0.41 6.78 2.60
N TRP A 103 0.52 7.68 3.57
CA TRP A 103 0.49 9.12 3.35
C TRP A 103 1.88 9.60 2.94
N VAL A 104 2.08 9.81 1.64
CA VAL A 104 3.34 10.34 1.08
C VAL A 104 3.55 11.81 1.49
N SER A 105 2.45 12.52 1.76
CA SER A 105 2.41 13.84 2.38
C SER A 105 1.04 14.06 3.02
N ASP A 106 0.83 15.19 3.71
CA ASP A 106 -0.49 15.58 4.24
C ASP A 106 -1.62 15.59 3.19
N THR A 107 -1.27 15.66 1.89
CA THR A 107 -2.20 15.83 0.77
C THR A 107 -2.09 14.73 -0.30
N GLU A 108 -1.34 13.66 -0.06
CA GLU A 108 -1.20 12.55 -1.01
C GLU A 108 -1.23 11.20 -0.29
N LEU A 109 -2.25 10.39 -0.60
CA LEU A 109 -2.45 9.04 -0.09
C LEU A 109 -2.24 8.04 -1.22
N LYS A 110 -1.37 7.06 -0.97
CA LYS A 110 -1.24 5.87 -1.80
C LYS A 110 -1.88 4.68 -1.10
N LEU A 111 -2.73 3.96 -1.82
CA LEU A 111 -3.28 2.70 -1.38
C LEU A 111 -2.70 1.56 -2.21
N TYR A 112 -2.14 0.58 -1.51
CA TYR A 112 -1.77 -0.71 -2.04
C TYR A 112 -2.92 -1.68 -1.73
N GLY A 113 -3.15 -2.65 -2.61
CA GLY A 113 -4.33 -3.48 -2.50
C GLY A 113 -4.18 -4.80 -3.24
N ASP A 114 -5.26 -5.56 -3.21
CA ASP A 114 -5.30 -6.96 -3.59
C ASP A 114 -6.16 -7.12 -4.84
N LYS A 115 -5.66 -7.89 -5.80
CA LYS A 115 -6.39 -8.30 -6.99
C LYS A 115 -7.49 -9.27 -6.60
N VAL A 116 -8.70 -8.93 -7.01
CA VAL A 116 -9.90 -9.74 -6.85
C VAL A 116 -10.59 -9.85 -8.20
N THR A 117 -10.89 -11.08 -8.62
CA THR A 117 -11.66 -11.35 -9.83
C THR A 117 -13.14 -11.50 -9.49
N THR A 118 -13.93 -10.48 -9.82
CA THR A 118 -15.39 -10.48 -9.59
C THR A 118 -16.13 -10.22 -10.90
N GLY A 119 -17.13 -11.06 -11.20
CA GLY A 119 -17.92 -10.90 -12.44
C GLY A 119 -17.13 -11.05 -13.74
N GLY A 120 -15.98 -11.76 -13.70
CA GLY A 120 -15.10 -11.95 -14.86
C GLY A 120 -14.21 -10.75 -15.18
N LYS A 121 -14.11 -9.79 -14.27
CA LYS A 121 -13.19 -8.65 -14.34
C LYS A 121 -12.29 -8.65 -13.11
N ASP A 122 -11.12 -8.05 -13.28
CA ASP A 122 -10.14 -7.91 -12.20
C ASP A 122 -10.20 -6.49 -11.64
N TYR A 123 -10.23 -6.41 -10.31
CA TYR A 123 -10.20 -5.16 -9.57
C TYR A 123 -9.10 -5.21 -8.52
N MET A 124 -8.48 -4.07 -8.23
CA MET A 124 -7.74 -3.86 -7.00
C MET A 124 -8.73 -3.41 -5.93
N TYR A 125 -8.90 -4.19 -4.88
CA TYR A 125 -9.57 -3.78 -3.66
C TYR A 125 -8.51 -3.26 -2.70
N ALA A 126 -8.76 -2.12 -2.05
CA ALA A 126 -7.78 -1.50 -1.17
C ALA A 126 -8.36 -1.12 0.20
N PRO A 127 -7.58 -1.25 1.28
CA PRO A 127 -8.06 -1.04 2.65
C PRO A 127 -7.96 0.43 3.06
N LEU A 128 -8.80 1.29 2.48
CA LEU A 128 -8.83 2.74 2.79
C LEU A 128 -8.98 3.03 4.29
N TYR A 129 -9.64 2.13 5.02
CA TYR A 129 -9.81 2.25 6.47
C TYR A 129 -8.50 2.36 7.25
N GLU A 130 -7.38 1.87 6.71
CA GLU A 130 -6.09 1.95 7.36
C GLU A 130 -5.52 3.37 7.38
N ALA A 131 -5.89 4.21 6.42
CA ALA A 131 -5.45 5.60 6.36
C ALA A 131 -6.02 6.48 7.50
N PHE A 132 -7.02 5.97 8.22
CA PHE A 132 -7.80 6.67 9.24
C PHE A 132 -8.00 5.82 10.51
N THR A 133 -6.97 5.12 11.00
CA THR A 133 -7.14 4.21 12.16
C THR A 133 -7.60 4.91 13.44
N THR A 134 -7.41 6.22 13.57
CA THR A 134 -7.90 7.00 14.73
C THR A 134 -9.40 7.28 14.68
N ALA A 135 -10.07 6.98 13.56
CA ALA A 135 -11.53 6.96 13.48
C ALA A 135 -12.15 5.76 14.24
N TYR A 136 -11.32 4.94 14.90
CA TYR A 136 -11.74 3.78 15.67
C TYR A 136 -11.27 3.88 17.13
N GLU A 137 -12.15 3.58 18.08
CA GLU A 137 -11.81 3.44 19.51
C GLU A 137 -10.88 2.24 19.73
N LYS A 138 -11.11 1.17 18.98
CA LYS A 138 -10.27 -0.02 18.90
C LYS A 138 -10.06 -0.36 17.44
N LYS A 139 -8.79 -0.56 17.06
CA LYS A 139 -8.35 -0.82 15.67
C LYS A 139 -9.33 -1.79 14.97
N TYR A 140 -10.13 -1.21 14.08
CA TYR A 140 -11.09 -1.87 13.17
C TYR A 140 -12.33 -2.57 13.78
N SER A 141 -12.74 -2.25 15.02
CA SER A 141 -13.98 -2.82 15.59
C SER A 141 -15.06 -1.79 15.89
N ASP A 142 -14.70 -0.66 16.50
CA ASP A 142 -15.65 0.31 17.03
C ASP A 142 -15.27 1.71 16.57
N LYS A 143 -16.15 2.40 15.86
CA LYS A 143 -15.94 3.77 15.40
C LYS A 143 -16.04 4.76 16.55
N VAL A 144 -15.21 5.79 16.53
CA VAL A 144 -15.39 6.92 17.45
C VAL A 144 -16.66 7.69 17.05
N PRO A 145 -17.41 8.30 17.99
CA PRO A 145 -18.63 9.03 17.67
C PRO A 145 -18.45 10.11 16.60
N ASN A 146 -17.29 10.78 16.59
CA ASN A 146 -17.03 11.84 15.63
C ASN A 146 -16.67 11.35 14.22
N ALA A 147 -16.51 10.04 14.00
CA ALA A 147 -16.25 9.49 12.67
C ALA A 147 -17.41 9.81 11.70
N GLU A 148 -18.64 9.90 12.23
CA GLU A 148 -19.84 10.22 11.44
C GLU A 148 -19.73 11.59 10.75
N TYR A 149 -19.04 12.54 11.39
CA TYR A 149 -18.90 13.91 10.92
C TYR A 149 -17.67 14.17 10.06
N TYR A 150 -16.81 13.16 9.85
CA TYR A 150 -15.70 13.26 8.92
C TYR A 150 -16.15 12.71 7.57
N LEU A 151 -16.33 13.61 6.60
CA LEU A 151 -16.86 13.31 5.28
C LEU A 151 -15.73 13.31 4.25
N LEU A 152 -15.73 12.27 3.42
CA LEU A 152 -14.91 12.18 2.23
C LEU A 152 -15.80 12.26 1.00
N SER A 153 -15.51 13.19 0.12
CA SER A 153 -16.20 13.32 -1.14
C SER A 153 -15.24 13.39 -2.31
N TYR A 154 -15.73 13.04 -3.49
CA TYR A 154 -14.97 13.24 -4.72
C TYR A 154 -15.87 13.94 -5.75
N SER A 155 -15.27 14.84 -6.52
CA SER A 155 -15.98 15.54 -7.61
C SER A 155 -15.39 15.14 -8.95
N ASN A 156 -16.21 14.51 -9.79
CA ASN A 156 -15.83 14.16 -11.14
C ASN A 156 -16.18 15.29 -12.12
N LYS A 157 -15.43 16.38 -12.07
CA LYS A 157 -15.64 17.53 -12.99
C LYS A 157 -15.43 17.16 -14.46
N SER A 158 -14.69 16.09 -14.76
CA SER A 158 -14.30 15.65 -16.10
C SER A 158 -15.24 14.60 -16.72
N LYS A 159 -16.28 14.12 -16.01
CA LYS A 159 -17.16 13.02 -16.45
C LYS A 159 -16.42 11.73 -16.82
N ILE A 160 -15.27 11.47 -16.20
CA ILE A 160 -14.50 10.23 -16.43
C ILE A 160 -15.07 9.15 -15.53
N PHE A 161 -15.80 8.20 -16.09
CA PHE A 161 -16.32 7.06 -15.33
C PHE A 161 -15.20 6.05 -15.11
N TYR A 162 -14.90 5.78 -13.85
CA TYR A 162 -14.01 4.69 -13.46
C TYR A 162 -14.86 3.48 -13.06
N ASP A 163 -14.36 2.29 -13.32
CA ASP A 163 -15.03 1.05 -12.91
C ASP A 163 -14.48 0.63 -11.54
N GLY A 164 -15.31 0.60 -10.51
CA GLY A 164 -14.91 0.33 -9.11
C GLY A 164 -15.78 1.06 -8.09
N LEU A 165 -15.34 1.07 -6.84
CA LEU A 165 -16.07 1.64 -5.70
C LEU A 165 -15.20 2.62 -4.90
N PHE A 166 -15.82 3.68 -4.40
CA PHE A 166 -15.30 4.52 -3.34
C PHE A 166 -16.26 4.43 -2.16
N MET A 167 -15.86 3.72 -1.10
CA MET A 167 -16.68 3.51 0.10
C MET A 167 -18.09 2.98 -0.24
N ASN A 168 -18.16 1.84 -0.95
CA ASN A 168 -19.38 1.20 -1.50
C ASN A 168 -20.14 1.97 -2.58
N THR A 169 -19.73 3.19 -2.92
CA THR A 169 -20.39 3.99 -3.95
C THR A 169 -19.61 3.94 -5.27
N PRO A 170 -20.26 3.60 -6.41
CA PRO A 170 -19.57 3.53 -7.70
C PRO A 170 -18.88 4.84 -8.09
N TRP A 171 -17.68 4.73 -8.68
CA TRP A 171 -17.00 5.91 -9.22
C TRP A 171 -17.80 6.55 -10.36
N GLY A 172 -18.17 7.82 -10.20
CA GLY A 172 -18.81 8.60 -11.25
C GLY A 172 -20.32 8.47 -11.38
N ASP A 173 -21.03 7.78 -10.47
CA ASP A 173 -22.51 7.74 -10.46
C ASP A 173 -23.16 9.11 -10.09
N SER A 174 -22.47 10.24 -10.24
CA SER A 174 -23.11 11.56 -10.09
C SER A 174 -24.03 11.82 -11.28
N SER A 175 -25.12 11.07 -11.41
CA SER A 175 -26.22 11.30 -12.36
C SER A 175 -26.86 12.68 -12.18
N TRP A 176 -26.47 13.42 -11.13
CA TRP A 176 -27.05 14.72 -10.75
C TRP A 176 -26.05 15.83 -10.40
N GLY A 177 -24.74 15.68 -10.66
CA GLY A 177 -23.77 16.78 -10.45
C GLY A 177 -23.55 17.21 -9.00
N ALA A 178 -24.10 16.49 -8.01
CA ALA A 178 -23.65 16.53 -6.63
C ALA A 178 -22.51 15.52 -6.47
N GLY A 179 -21.38 15.93 -5.90
CA GLY A 179 -20.32 14.98 -5.51
C GLY A 179 -20.89 14.01 -4.47
N TYR A 180 -20.51 12.74 -4.57
CA TYR A 180 -20.84 11.78 -3.51
C TYR A 180 -19.98 12.09 -2.31
N SER A 181 -20.61 12.11 -1.14
CA SER A 181 -19.99 12.34 0.16
C SER A 181 -20.36 11.18 1.06
N GLU A 182 -19.34 10.50 1.59
CA GLU A 182 -19.49 9.38 2.51
C GLU A 182 -18.73 9.68 3.79
N SER A 183 -19.32 9.29 4.91
CA SER A 183 -18.70 9.44 6.23
C SER A 183 -17.66 8.35 6.49
N LEU A 184 -16.63 8.65 7.30
CA LEU A 184 -15.70 7.63 7.79
C LEU A 184 -16.37 6.50 8.57
N GLU A 185 -17.61 6.67 9.04
CA GLU A 185 -18.43 5.54 9.54
C GLU A 185 -18.66 4.46 8.47
N GLY A 186 -18.79 4.85 7.20
CA GLY A 186 -19.01 3.95 6.07
C GLY A 186 -17.74 3.23 5.61
N LEU A 187 -16.59 3.35 6.29
CA LEU A 187 -15.40 2.56 5.99
C LEU A 187 -15.53 1.13 6.54
N ASP A 188 -15.53 0.15 5.64
CA ASP A 188 -15.64 -1.27 6.01
C ASP A 188 -14.27 -1.88 6.26
N TYR A 189 -14.17 -2.55 7.40
CA TYR A 189 -13.07 -3.46 7.69
C TYR A 189 -13.44 -4.90 7.30
N SER A 190 -12.51 -5.58 6.64
CA SER A 190 -12.58 -7.02 6.39
C SER A 190 -11.19 -7.63 6.48
N ALA A 191 -11.14 -8.89 6.92
CA ALA A 191 -9.92 -9.70 6.89
C ALA A 191 -9.58 -10.19 5.47
N THR A 192 -10.51 -10.06 4.52
CA THR A 192 -10.31 -10.42 3.10
C THR A 192 -10.58 -9.23 2.20
N ALA A 193 -9.82 -9.12 1.11
CA ALA A 193 -9.90 -8.03 0.16
C ALA A 193 -11.28 -7.80 -0.44
N GLU A 194 -12.00 -8.88 -0.76
CA GLU A 194 -13.37 -8.84 -1.29
C GLU A 194 -14.37 -8.10 -0.40
N GLY A 195 -14.10 -8.03 0.91
CA GLY A 195 -14.95 -7.33 1.87
C GLY A 195 -14.56 -5.87 2.09
N TRP A 196 -13.49 -5.38 1.46
CA TRP A 196 -13.17 -3.95 1.47
C TRP A 196 -14.10 -3.22 0.50
N ASN A 197 -14.40 -1.96 0.81
CA ASN A 197 -15.40 -1.20 0.08
C ASN A 197 -14.82 -0.11 -0.84
N THR A 198 -13.50 -0.09 -1.02
CA THR A 198 -12.81 0.82 -1.92
C THR A 198 -12.04 0.00 -2.95
N SER A 199 -12.34 0.20 -4.23
CA SER A 199 -11.77 -0.59 -5.31
C SER A 199 -11.70 0.17 -6.64
N ILE A 200 -10.85 -0.31 -7.53
CA ILE A 200 -10.69 0.21 -8.88
C ILE A 200 -10.38 -0.93 -9.83
N HIS A 201 -10.84 -0.86 -11.08
CA HIS A 201 -10.46 -1.83 -12.10
C HIS A 201 -8.95 -1.80 -12.33
N VAL A 202 -8.33 -2.97 -12.49
CA VAL A 202 -6.86 -3.08 -12.53
C VAL A 202 -6.21 -2.23 -13.63
N SER A 203 -6.92 -1.99 -14.74
CA SER A 203 -6.40 -1.13 -15.82
C SER A 203 -6.15 0.31 -15.39
N ASP A 204 -6.78 0.77 -14.31
CA ASP A 204 -6.69 2.15 -13.84
C ASP A 204 -5.68 2.30 -12.69
N VAL A 205 -5.06 1.20 -12.22
CA VAL A 205 -3.92 1.20 -11.30
C VAL A 205 -2.68 1.67 -12.06
N GLN A 206 -2.54 2.99 -12.22
CA GLN A 206 -1.46 3.60 -12.98
C GLN A 206 -0.92 4.83 -12.26
N GLU A 207 0.35 5.16 -12.51
CA GLU A 207 1.03 6.33 -11.92
C GLU A 207 0.28 7.66 -12.15
N LYS A 208 -0.42 7.76 -13.29
CA LYS A 208 -1.12 8.99 -13.71
C LYS A 208 -2.57 9.06 -13.23
N THR A 209 -3.14 7.96 -12.75
CA THR A 209 -4.52 7.94 -12.27
C THR A 209 -4.53 8.43 -10.83
N LYS A 210 -5.06 9.64 -10.64
CA LYS A 210 -5.09 10.35 -9.36
C LYS A 210 -6.48 10.89 -9.10
N PHE A 211 -7.02 10.61 -7.92
CA PHE A 211 -8.39 10.93 -7.53
C PHE A 211 -8.37 12.08 -6.51
N PRO A 212 -8.87 13.29 -6.86
CA PRO A 212 -8.99 14.37 -5.90
C PRO A 212 -10.12 14.05 -4.92
N ILE A 213 -9.78 13.98 -3.64
CA ILE A 213 -10.70 13.75 -2.53
C ILE A 213 -10.81 15.04 -1.71
N HIS A 214 -12.03 15.53 -1.59
CA HIS A 214 -12.38 16.62 -0.71
C HIS A 214 -12.72 16.06 0.67
N ALA A 215 -12.13 16.64 1.71
CA ALA A 215 -12.30 16.18 3.09
C ALA A 215 -12.93 17.30 3.93
N GLU A 216 -14.07 17.01 4.54
CA GLU A 216 -14.75 17.92 5.46
C GLU A 216 -14.83 17.25 6.83
N TYR A 217 -14.72 18.04 7.89
CA TYR A 217 -14.90 17.53 9.24
C TYR A 217 -15.60 18.56 10.12
N GLU A 218 -16.63 18.14 10.83
CA GLU A 218 -17.31 18.96 11.83
C GLU A 218 -17.14 18.34 13.23
N PHE A 219 -16.42 19.03 14.11
CA PHE A 219 -16.31 18.61 15.50
C PHE A 219 -17.69 18.58 16.15
N TYR A 220 -18.06 17.41 16.66
CA TYR A 220 -19.36 17.14 17.27
C TYR A 220 -20.56 17.46 16.35
N GLY A 221 -20.35 17.50 15.03
CA GLY A 221 -21.36 17.86 14.02
C GLY A 221 -21.79 19.34 14.05
N VAL A 222 -20.95 20.23 14.59
CA VAL A 222 -21.31 21.65 14.76
C VAL A 222 -20.19 22.58 14.31
N TYR A 223 -18.95 22.28 14.68
CA TYR A 223 -17.84 23.20 14.43
C TYR A 223 -17.01 22.73 13.25
N PRO A 224 -17.00 23.45 12.13
CA PRO A 224 -16.17 23.07 11.00
C PRO A 224 -14.69 23.12 11.39
N ALA A 225 -13.96 22.09 10.98
CA ALA A 225 -12.51 22.11 10.99
C ALA A 225 -12.00 23.16 10.01
N THR A 226 -10.83 23.72 10.29
CA THR A 226 -10.17 24.62 9.33
C THR A 226 -9.50 23.81 8.22
N ASP A 227 -9.29 24.43 7.05
CA ASP A 227 -8.53 23.83 5.94
C ASP A 227 -7.12 23.38 6.35
N GLU A 228 -6.54 23.99 7.39
CA GLU A 228 -5.24 23.57 7.93
C GLU A 228 -5.34 22.29 8.77
N GLN A 229 -6.46 22.09 9.49
CA GLN A 229 -6.72 20.89 10.27
C GLN A 229 -7.08 19.71 9.36
N VAL A 230 -7.91 19.94 8.34
CA VAL A 230 -8.38 18.90 7.41
C VAL A 230 -8.22 19.41 5.98
N LYS A 231 -7.14 18.98 5.32
CA LYS A 231 -6.80 19.37 3.94
C LYS A 231 -7.42 18.42 2.92
N ASP A 232 -7.82 18.91 1.76
CA ASP A 232 -8.04 18.03 0.62
C ASP A 232 -6.79 17.21 0.28
N PHE A 233 -6.99 16.03 -0.32
CA PHE A 233 -5.88 15.17 -0.70
C PHE A 233 -6.13 14.47 -2.03
N THR A 234 -5.06 13.92 -2.59
CA THR A 234 -5.12 13.07 -3.76
C THR A 234 -4.96 11.63 -3.35
N LEU A 235 -5.92 10.79 -3.74
CA LEU A 235 -5.85 9.34 -3.60
C LEU A 235 -5.25 8.72 -4.87
N GLN A 236 -4.35 7.76 -4.71
CA GLN A 236 -3.80 6.95 -5.78
C GLN A 236 -3.82 5.47 -5.40
N PHE A 237 -4.40 4.64 -6.27
CA PHE A 237 -4.19 3.19 -6.21
C PHE A 237 -2.83 2.88 -6.82
N ALA A 238 -1.98 2.22 -6.04
CA ALA A 238 -0.57 2.03 -6.35
C ALA A 238 -0.19 0.55 -6.31
N SER A 239 0.87 0.22 -7.04
CA SER A 239 1.43 -1.13 -7.11
C SER A 239 2.68 -1.24 -6.25
N LEU A 240 2.80 -2.32 -5.48
CA LEU A 240 4.00 -2.63 -4.70
C LEU A 240 5.25 -2.72 -5.59
N LEU A 241 5.11 -3.33 -6.78
CA LEU A 241 6.18 -3.44 -7.77
C LEU A 241 6.47 -2.10 -8.46
N GLY A 242 5.43 -1.38 -8.86
CA GLY A 242 5.55 -0.09 -9.54
C GLY A 242 6.31 0.93 -8.70
N ASP A 243 5.96 1.02 -7.42
CA ASP A 243 6.60 1.91 -6.45
C ASP A 243 7.81 1.28 -5.74
N ALA A 244 8.23 0.07 -6.13
CA ALA A 244 9.35 -0.64 -5.51
C ALA A 244 10.60 0.25 -5.35
N LYS A 245 11.18 0.26 -4.15
CA LYS A 245 12.32 1.12 -3.80
C LYS A 245 13.60 0.67 -4.49
N GLU A 246 13.84 -0.64 -4.57
CA GLU A 246 15.03 -1.20 -5.22
C GLU A 246 14.69 -2.40 -6.10
N VAL A 247 15.08 -2.34 -7.37
CA VAL A 247 14.98 -3.46 -8.33
C VAL A 247 16.23 -3.46 -9.20
N LYS A 248 17.31 -4.05 -8.71
CA LYS A 248 18.63 -3.97 -9.37
C LYS A 248 19.49 -5.18 -9.07
N SER A 249 20.42 -5.47 -9.97
CA SER A 249 21.53 -6.39 -9.67
C SER A 249 22.56 -5.73 -8.76
N ASN A 250 23.18 -6.54 -7.90
CA ASN A 250 24.16 -6.11 -6.91
C ASN A 250 25.51 -5.80 -7.55
N ALA A 251 25.89 -6.58 -8.57
CA ALA A 251 27.15 -6.41 -9.29
C ALA A 251 27.07 -7.00 -10.70
N PRO A 252 27.90 -6.50 -11.64
CA PRO A 252 28.12 -7.17 -12.93
C PRO A 252 28.69 -8.57 -12.75
N LYS A 253 28.33 -9.49 -13.65
CA LYS A 253 28.93 -10.85 -13.69
C LYS A 253 29.75 -11.08 -14.95
N THR A 254 30.85 -11.81 -14.79
CA THR A 254 31.67 -12.30 -15.91
C THR A 254 31.27 -13.74 -16.25
N SER A 255 31.07 -14.03 -17.54
CA SER A 255 30.65 -15.33 -18.02
C SER A 255 31.74 -16.39 -18.04
N ASN A 256 31.37 -17.63 -18.30
CA ASN A 256 32.30 -18.70 -18.63
C ASN A 256 33.06 -18.38 -19.93
N ASN A 257 34.36 -18.71 -20.01
CA ASN A 257 35.18 -18.43 -21.20
C ASN A 257 34.88 -19.33 -22.41
N VAL A 258 34.26 -20.49 -22.21
CA VAL A 258 33.88 -21.43 -23.26
C VAL A 258 32.40 -21.31 -23.60
N THR A 259 31.54 -21.54 -22.61
CA THR A 259 30.09 -21.65 -22.80
C THR A 259 29.35 -20.31 -22.64
N ARG A 260 30.05 -19.24 -22.22
CA ARG A 260 29.57 -17.83 -22.17
C ARG A 260 28.30 -17.58 -21.36
N GLU A 261 27.98 -18.47 -20.44
CA GLU A 261 26.89 -18.34 -19.50
C GLU A 261 27.30 -17.65 -18.20
N VAL A 262 26.33 -16.96 -17.60
CA VAL A 262 26.30 -16.56 -16.19
C VAL A 262 25.00 -17.02 -15.59
N ILE A 263 25.00 -17.30 -14.29
CA ILE A 263 23.79 -17.62 -13.53
C ILE A 263 23.59 -16.53 -12.48
N PHE A 264 22.38 -15.98 -12.42
CA PHE A 264 21.92 -15.12 -11.33
C PHE A 264 20.86 -15.88 -10.51
N ASN A 265 20.84 -15.64 -9.21
CA ASN A 265 19.79 -16.06 -8.29
C ASN A 265 19.39 -14.87 -7.39
N ASP A 266 18.40 -15.03 -6.52
CA ASP A 266 17.89 -13.92 -5.69
C ASP A 266 18.97 -13.20 -4.86
N THR A 267 20.05 -13.88 -4.45
CA THR A 267 21.14 -13.24 -3.68
C THR A 267 21.99 -12.26 -4.51
N ASP A 268 21.84 -12.29 -5.83
CA ASP A 268 22.53 -11.38 -6.76
C ASP A 268 21.75 -10.07 -6.99
N PHE A 269 20.59 -9.92 -6.36
CA PHE A 269 19.72 -8.76 -6.51
C PHE A 269 19.47 -8.07 -5.17
N THR A 270 19.09 -6.80 -5.24
CA THR A 270 18.31 -6.15 -4.19
C THR A 270 16.93 -5.87 -4.75
N LEU A 271 15.93 -6.49 -4.12
CA LEU A 271 14.53 -6.51 -4.52
C LEU A 271 13.70 -6.12 -3.31
N VAL A 272 13.25 -4.86 -3.27
CA VAL A 272 12.49 -4.29 -2.16
C VAL A 272 11.32 -3.52 -2.73
N ASP A 273 10.13 -3.84 -2.27
CA ASP A 273 8.89 -3.26 -2.75
C ASP A 273 8.63 -1.84 -2.17
N ALA A 274 7.41 -1.34 -2.34
CA ALA A 274 7.01 -0.01 -1.88
C ALA A 274 6.92 0.09 -0.34
N LEU A 275 6.61 -1.02 0.34
CA LEU A 275 6.39 -1.11 1.79
C LEU A 275 7.65 -1.51 2.56
N GLU A 276 8.79 -1.58 1.87
CA GLU A 276 10.10 -1.99 2.41
C GLU A 276 10.28 -3.50 2.59
N ASP A 277 9.37 -4.30 2.06
CA ASP A 277 9.44 -5.74 2.15
C ASP A 277 10.26 -6.34 1.00
N PRO A 278 11.10 -7.36 1.26
CA PRO A 278 11.86 -8.03 0.23
C PRO A 278 10.96 -8.94 -0.61
N PHE A 279 11.24 -9.06 -1.91
CA PHE A 279 10.57 -10.05 -2.77
C PHE A 279 11.58 -10.86 -3.58
N TYR A 280 11.11 -11.97 -4.15
CA TYR A 280 11.92 -13.00 -4.80
C TYR A 280 11.43 -13.27 -6.21
N LEU A 281 12.37 -13.55 -7.11
CA LEU A 281 12.13 -13.87 -8.52
C LEU A 281 12.20 -15.37 -8.80
N PHE A 282 12.87 -16.16 -7.94
CA PHE A 282 13.13 -17.59 -8.17
C PHE A 282 12.74 -18.46 -6.97
N ASP A 283 12.65 -19.77 -7.21
CA ASP A 283 12.51 -20.75 -6.13
C ASP A 283 13.78 -20.82 -5.29
N GLY A 284 13.62 -20.83 -3.97
CA GLY A 284 14.71 -20.94 -3.01
C GLY A 284 14.96 -22.37 -2.54
N VAL A 285 15.87 -22.49 -1.58
CA VAL A 285 16.14 -23.74 -0.87
C VAL A 285 16.14 -23.48 0.64
N LYS A 286 15.41 -24.31 1.38
CA LYS A 286 15.35 -24.26 2.84
C LYS A 286 16.64 -24.80 3.45
N SER A 287 16.86 -24.49 4.72
CA SER A 287 18.00 -25.01 5.49
C SER A 287 18.04 -26.55 5.58
N ASP A 288 16.88 -27.21 5.45
CA ASP A 288 16.76 -28.67 5.42
C ASP A 288 17.05 -29.29 4.03
N GLY A 289 17.32 -28.46 3.02
CA GLY A 289 17.61 -28.86 1.64
C GLY A 289 16.37 -29.08 0.76
N ASN A 290 15.16 -28.84 1.25
CA ASN A 290 13.93 -28.88 0.44
C ASN A 290 13.77 -27.59 -0.37
N ILE A 291 13.02 -27.66 -1.47
CA ILE A 291 12.66 -26.47 -2.26
C ILE A 291 11.72 -25.58 -1.44
N ASP A 292 11.97 -24.28 -1.49
CA ASP A 292 11.06 -23.24 -1.01
C ASP A 292 10.50 -22.52 -2.24
N THR A 293 9.22 -22.67 -2.52
CA THR A 293 8.66 -22.10 -3.75
C THR A 293 8.66 -20.57 -3.66
N ARG A 294 8.96 -19.90 -4.78
CA ARG A 294 8.96 -18.44 -4.89
C ARG A 294 7.68 -17.82 -4.31
N SER A 295 6.53 -18.38 -4.68
CA SER A 295 5.23 -17.94 -4.20
C SER A 295 5.09 -17.97 -2.68
N GLU A 296 5.62 -19.02 -2.03
CA GLU A 296 5.57 -19.17 -0.57
C GLU A 296 6.60 -18.27 0.11
N MET A 297 7.76 -18.04 -0.52
CA MET A 297 8.74 -17.07 -0.03
C MET A 297 8.17 -15.66 -0.06
N ASN A 298 7.58 -15.26 -1.19
CA ASN A 298 6.94 -13.96 -1.40
C ASN A 298 5.75 -13.73 -0.48
N ARG A 299 4.90 -14.76 -0.29
CA ARG A 299 3.77 -14.69 0.66
C ARG A 299 4.20 -14.37 2.08
N ARG A 300 5.35 -14.89 2.54
CA ARG A 300 5.86 -14.60 3.89
C ARG A 300 6.40 -13.18 4.06
N GLN A 301 6.60 -12.44 2.96
CA GLN A 301 7.06 -11.06 2.97
C GLN A 301 5.94 -10.06 2.63
N GLY A 302 4.69 -10.50 2.44
CA GLY A 302 3.61 -9.58 2.05
C GLY A 302 3.67 -9.11 0.59
N PHE A 303 4.33 -9.87 -0.30
CA PHE A 303 4.32 -9.65 -1.75
C PHE A 303 3.56 -10.79 -2.45
N GLU A 304 2.29 -11.01 -2.10
CA GLU A 304 1.56 -12.22 -2.49
C GLU A 304 1.33 -12.36 -4.01
N GLU A 305 1.91 -13.41 -4.60
CA GLU A 305 1.71 -13.72 -6.03
C GLU A 305 0.27 -14.15 -6.34
N GLY A 306 -0.27 -13.62 -7.44
CA GLY A 306 -1.68 -13.76 -7.83
C GLY A 306 -2.60 -12.70 -7.21
N THR A 307 -2.14 -11.98 -6.19
CA THR A 307 -2.93 -10.99 -5.45
C THR A 307 -2.37 -9.58 -5.59
N GLU A 308 -1.10 -9.35 -5.24
CA GLU A 308 -0.49 -8.01 -5.24
C GLU A 308 0.91 -7.99 -5.88
N GLY A 309 1.53 -9.16 -6.01
CA GLY A 309 2.84 -9.34 -6.65
C GLY A 309 2.74 -9.75 -8.11
N PHE A 310 3.54 -10.74 -8.51
CA PHE A 310 3.49 -11.29 -9.86
C PHE A 310 2.30 -12.22 -10.05
N GLU A 311 1.93 -12.49 -11.32
CA GLU A 311 1.11 -13.66 -11.62
C GLU A 311 1.81 -14.93 -11.13
N THR A 312 1.06 -15.91 -10.61
CA THR A 312 1.64 -17.16 -10.08
C THR A 312 2.45 -17.96 -11.12
N THR A 313 2.19 -17.71 -12.40
CA THR A 313 2.88 -18.33 -13.54
C THR A 313 4.03 -17.47 -14.09
N PHE A 314 4.34 -16.33 -13.46
CA PHE A 314 5.41 -15.44 -13.89
C PHE A 314 6.73 -16.18 -14.01
N THR A 315 7.44 -15.94 -15.10
CA THR A 315 8.77 -16.52 -15.38
C THR A 315 9.64 -15.40 -15.93
N LEU A 316 10.78 -15.11 -15.30
CA LEU A 316 11.61 -13.97 -15.69
C LEU A 316 12.11 -14.09 -17.14
N ALA A 317 12.42 -15.31 -17.60
CA ALA A 317 12.86 -15.54 -18.96
C ALA A 317 11.81 -15.15 -20.02
N ASN A 318 10.52 -15.16 -19.67
CA ASN A 318 9.42 -14.77 -20.56
C ASN A 318 9.14 -13.25 -20.53
N ALA A 319 9.85 -12.49 -19.69
CA ALA A 319 9.72 -11.04 -19.67
C ALA A 319 10.16 -10.43 -21.02
N THR A 320 9.74 -9.20 -21.28
CA THR A 320 10.35 -8.44 -22.38
C THR A 320 11.77 -8.07 -21.99
N ILE A 321 12.74 -8.42 -22.85
CA ILE A 321 14.17 -8.20 -22.60
C ILE A 321 14.72 -7.23 -23.63
N LYS A 322 15.35 -6.16 -23.17
CA LYS A 322 16.17 -5.26 -24.00
C LYS A 322 17.63 -5.45 -23.68
N VAL A 323 18.47 -5.28 -24.69
CA VAL A 323 19.93 -5.40 -24.56
C VAL A 323 20.57 -4.09 -24.92
N LYS A 324 21.41 -3.58 -24.02
CA LYS A 324 22.16 -2.33 -24.19
C LYS A 324 23.65 -2.59 -24.22
N ASP A 325 24.37 -1.86 -25.08
CA ASP A 325 25.83 -1.84 -25.06
C ASP A 325 26.38 -1.07 -23.85
N ALA A 326 27.71 -1.03 -23.72
CA ALA A 326 28.38 -0.31 -22.64
C ALA A 326 28.11 1.22 -22.63
N ASN A 327 27.63 1.79 -23.74
CA ASN A 327 27.27 3.20 -23.87
C ASN A 327 25.76 3.44 -23.63
N GLY A 328 24.99 2.39 -23.33
CA GLY A 328 23.54 2.46 -23.12
C GLY A 328 22.72 2.47 -24.41
N LYS A 329 23.32 2.24 -25.58
CA LYS A 329 22.61 2.11 -26.86
C LYS A 329 21.87 0.78 -26.90
N ASP A 330 20.60 0.81 -27.28
CA ASP A 330 19.81 -0.41 -27.55
C ASP A 330 20.40 -1.14 -28.77
N ILE A 331 20.82 -2.37 -28.53
CA ILE A 331 21.39 -3.31 -29.50
C ILE A 331 20.56 -4.59 -29.59
N THR A 332 19.32 -4.58 -29.09
CA THR A 332 18.44 -5.76 -29.08
C THR A 332 18.26 -6.34 -30.47
N THR A 333 18.20 -5.50 -31.50
CA THR A 333 18.05 -5.88 -32.91
C THR A 333 19.35 -6.25 -33.62
N ASP A 334 20.51 -6.07 -32.97
CA ASP A 334 21.82 -6.42 -33.53
C ASP A 334 22.08 -7.93 -33.42
N PHE A 335 21.18 -8.66 -32.74
CA PHE A 335 21.18 -10.10 -32.56
C PHE A 335 20.08 -10.77 -33.37
N ASP A 336 20.30 -12.02 -33.79
CA ASP A 336 19.30 -12.79 -34.53
C ASP A 336 18.03 -13.00 -33.68
N ALA A 337 18.21 -13.10 -32.36
CA ALA A 337 17.14 -13.04 -31.35
C ALA A 337 17.72 -12.89 -29.93
N VAL A 338 16.94 -12.28 -29.04
CA VAL A 338 16.92 -12.66 -27.62
C VAL A 338 15.87 -13.75 -27.51
N LYS A 339 16.26 -14.96 -27.10
CA LYS A 339 15.33 -16.09 -26.99
C LYS A 339 15.26 -16.64 -25.57
N VAL A 340 14.08 -17.17 -25.24
CA VAL A 340 13.89 -18.04 -24.08
C VAL A 340 14.55 -19.38 -24.37
N GLY A 341 15.46 -19.79 -23.49
CA GLY A 341 16.19 -21.04 -23.60
C GLY A 341 15.36 -22.24 -23.15
N SER A 342 15.72 -23.41 -23.67
CA SER A 342 15.10 -24.70 -23.35
C SER A 342 15.97 -25.54 -22.42
N ILE A 343 15.35 -26.20 -21.46
CA ILE A 343 16.02 -27.15 -20.55
C ILE A 343 15.81 -28.57 -21.04
N ALA A 344 16.88 -29.37 -21.03
CA ALA A 344 16.83 -30.79 -21.31
C ALA A 344 15.91 -31.53 -20.32
N THR A 345 15.07 -32.42 -20.85
CA THR A 345 14.11 -33.18 -20.04
C THR A 345 14.76 -34.21 -19.11
N ASN A 346 15.97 -34.67 -19.44
CA ASN A 346 16.71 -35.65 -18.65
C ASN A 346 17.99 -35.03 -18.09
N ASP A 347 18.29 -35.37 -16.84
CA ASP A 347 19.56 -35.03 -16.21
C ASP A 347 20.73 -35.71 -16.95
N VAL A 348 21.83 -34.98 -17.13
CA VAL A 348 23.06 -35.46 -17.76
C VAL A 348 23.98 -36.03 -16.68
N THR A 349 24.18 -37.35 -16.70
CA THR A 349 25.02 -38.05 -15.72
C THR A 349 26.44 -38.30 -16.24
N THR A 350 26.70 -38.11 -17.52
CA THR A 350 28.02 -38.32 -18.14
C THR A 350 28.71 -36.99 -18.37
N ILE A 351 29.79 -36.78 -17.62
CA ILE A 351 30.72 -35.67 -17.80
C ILE A 351 31.89 -36.20 -18.64
N ASN A 352 32.29 -35.45 -19.64
CA ASN A 352 33.40 -35.81 -20.50
C ASN A 352 34.70 -35.90 -19.69
N ALA A 353 35.69 -36.63 -20.19
CA ALA A 353 36.96 -36.82 -19.49
C ALA A 353 37.72 -35.49 -19.23
N ASP A 354 37.39 -34.43 -19.99
CA ASP A 354 37.91 -33.07 -19.82
C ASP A 354 37.10 -32.21 -18.84
N GLY A 355 36.09 -32.80 -18.17
CA GLY A 355 35.23 -32.11 -17.22
C GLY A 355 34.05 -31.35 -17.85
N THR A 356 33.91 -31.35 -19.17
CA THR A 356 32.80 -30.67 -19.86
C THR A 356 31.50 -31.47 -19.78
N VAL A 357 30.37 -30.76 -19.75
CA VAL A 357 29.04 -31.37 -19.79
C VAL A 357 28.50 -31.24 -21.21
N THR A 358 28.19 -32.37 -21.84
CA THR A 358 27.52 -32.36 -23.14
C THR A 358 26.03 -32.16 -22.94
N VAL A 359 25.53 -30.98 -23.31
CA VAL A 359 24.09 -30.71 -23.33
C VAL A 359 23.44 -31.51 -24.48
N PRO A 360 22.30 -32.21 -24.25
CA PRO A 360 21.62 -32.97 -25.29
C PRO A 360 21.20 -32.12 -26.48
N THR A 361 21.31 -32.68 -27.69
CA THR A 361 20.89 -32.00 -28.91
C THR A 361 19.42 -31.57 -28.82
N GLY A 362 19.17 -30.29 -29.12
CA GLY A 362 17.83 -29.70 -29.07
C GLY A 362 17.46 -29.06 -27.73
N SER A 363 18.40 -28.95 -26.79
CA SER A 363 18.25 -28.20 -25.54
C SER A 363 19.37 -27.18 -25.39
N ASP A 364 19.08 -26.05 -24.75
CA ASP A 364 20.07 -24.99 -24.54
C ASP A 364 20.83 -25.16 -23.21
N VAL A 365 20.15 -25.73 -22.21
CA VAL A 365 20.68 -25.96 -20.87
C VAL A 365 20.36 -27.39 -20.42
N ALA A 366 21.25 -28.00 -19.66
CA ALA A 366 20.98 -29.28 -18.99
C ALA A 366 21.43 -29.26 -17.53
N PHE A 367 20.69 -29.99 -16.70
CA PHE A 367 21.13 -30.30 -15.33
C PHE A 367 22.14 -31.42 -15.39
N TYR A 368 23.26 -31.31 -14.66
CA TYR A 368 24.26 -32.35 -14.60
C TYR A 368 24.53 -32.82 -13.17
N VAL A 369 24.97 -34.08 -13.06
CA VAL A 369 25.41 -34.68 -11.80
C VAL A 369 26.78 -35.32 -12.00
N ASN A 370 27.76 -34.89 -11.20
CA ASN A 370 29.08 -35.49 -11.13
C ASN A 370 29.17 -36.44 -9.93
N GLU A 371 29.14 -37.74 -10.20
CA GLU A 371 29.20 -38.75 -9.14
C GLU A 371 30.56 -38.84 -8.45
N GLN A 372 31.64 -38.41 -9.13
CA GLN A 372 33.03 -38.51 -8.67
C GLN A 372 33.35 -37.38 -7.70
N THR A 373 33.02 -36.14 -8.07
CA THR A 373 33.26 -34.94 -7.24
C THR A 373 32.12 -34.66 -6.26
N LYS A 374 31.01 -35.40 -6.37
CA LYS A 374 29.77 -35.15 -5.62
C LYS A 374 29.19 -33.75 -5.84
N THR A 375 29.39 -33.20 -7.04
CA THR A 375 28.84 -31.91 -7.45
C THR A 375 27.71 -32.09 -8.46
N ARG A 376 26.88 -31.07 -8.59
CA ARG A 376 25.81 -30.99 -9.59
C ARG A 376 25.55 -29.53 -9.91
N GLY A 377 24.90 -29.25 -11.02
CA GLY A 377 24.68 -27.88 -11.47
C GLY A 377 23.97 -27.80 -12.81
N TRP A 378 23.93 -26.60 -13.35
CA TRP A 378 23.41 -26.31 -14.67
C TRP A 378 24.58 -26.07 -15.63
N ALA A 379 24.49 -26.63 -16.83
CA ALA A 379 25.46 -26.41 -17.89
C ALA A 379 24.72 -25.92 -19.14
N ALA A 380 25.29 -24.93 -19.81
CA ALA A 380 24.82 -24.45 -21.10
C ALA A 380 25.48 -25.23 -22.24
N GLN A 381 24.79 -25.31 -23.38
CA GLN A 381 25.42 -25.74 -24.62
C GLN A 381 26.51 -24.75 -25.06
N THR A 382 27.27 -25.08 -26.10
CA THR A 382 28.21 -24.12 -26.70
C THR A 382 27.48 -22.87 -27.19
N ALA A 383 27.99 -21.69 -26.84
CA ALA A 383 27.41 -20.42 -27.25
C ALA A 383 27.24 -20.31 -28.78
N THR A 384 26.12 -19.73 -29.20
CA THR A 384 25.88 -19.41 -30.61
C THR A 384 26.62 -18.14 -31.01
N ASP A 385 26.66 -17.86 -32.32
CA ASP A 385 27.41 -16.70 -32.80
C ASP A 385 26.68 -15.38 -32.52
N ASN A 386 25.34 -15.37 -32.58
CA ASN A 386 24.51 -14.15 -32.59
C ASN A 386 23.22 -14.20 -31.75
N THR A 387 23.03 -15.18 -30.87
CA THR A 387 21.82 -15.28 -30.03
C THR A 387 22.14 -15.09 -28.56
N ILE A 388 21.38 -14.24 -27.88
CA ILE A 388 21.35 -14.22 -26.41
C ILE A 388 20.28 -15.21 -25.96
N ILE A 389 20.67 -16.15 -25.11
CA ILE A 389 19.76 -17.17 -24.58
C ILE A 389 19.55 -16.91 -23.10
N VAL A 390 18.29 -16.74 -22.70
CA VAL A 390 17.90 -16.51 -21.32
C VAL A 390 17.02 -17.66 -20.86
N THR A 391 17.47 -18.39 -19.84
CA THR A 391 16.82 -19.63 -19.39
C THR A 391 16.46 -19.55 -17.93
N ASP A 392 15.19 -19.77 -17.61
CA ASP A 392 14.73 -19.91 -16.23
C ASP A 392 15.15 -21.27 -15.68
N LEU A 393 15.88 -21.28 -14.57
CA LEU A 393 16.45 -22.47 -13.95
C LEU A 393 15.61 -22.87 -12.73
N PRO A 394 15.02 -24.07 -12.70
CA PRO A 394 14.27 -24.52 -11.53
C PRO A 394 15.21 -24.86 -10.37
N ALA A 395 14.71 -24.71 -9.14
CA ALA A 395 15.42 -25.20 -7.97
C ALA A 395 15.51 -26.74 -7.98
N LYS A 396 16.57 -27.28 -7.36
CA LYS A 396 16.78 -28.73 -7.22
C LYS A 396 17.00 -29.07 -5.75
N GLN A 397 16.06 -29.83 -5.18
CA GLN A 397 16.13 -30.32 -3.80
C GLN A 397 17.38 -31.16 -3.55
N ALA A 398 17.90 -31.12 -2.32
CA ALA A 398 19.02 -31.96 -1.90
C ALA A 398 18.73 -33.45 -2.09
N ASP A 399 19.72 -34.20 -2.58
CA ASP A 399 19.69 -35.67 -2.53
C ASP A 399 20.59 -36.13 -1.37
N LYS A 400 19.97 -36.26 -0.20
CA LYS A 400 20.66 -36.65 1.04
C LYS A 400 21.22 -38.07 0.97
N THR A 401 20.64 -38.95 0.15
CA THR A 401 21.08 -40.34 0.02
C THR A 401 22.38 -40.44 -0.77
N LYS A 402 22.59 -39.54 -1.73
CA LYS A 402 23.81 -39.48 -2.56
C LYS A 402 24.78 -38.38 -2.14
N GLY A 403 24.40 -37.57 -1.14
CA GLY A 403 25.23 -36.49 -0.59
C GLY A 403 25.26 -35.21 -1.44
N TYR A 404 24.27 -34.99 -2.31
CA TYR A 404 24.22 -33.80 -3.16
C TYR A 404 23.48 -32.64 -2.51
N ALA A 405 24.13 -31.48 -2.44
CA ALA A 405 23.56 -30.25 -1.90
C ALA A 405 22.48 -29.65 -2.80
N ALA A 406 21.44 -29.05 -2.21
CA ALA A 406 20.37 -28.34 -2.92
C ALA A 406 20.94 -27.20 -3.80
N ILE A 407 20.26 -26.89 -4.90
CA ILE A 407 20.61 -25.78 -5.80
C ILE A 407 19.38 -24.86 -5.88
N PRO A 408 19.51 -23.56 -5.55
CA PRO A 408 18.42 -22.61 -5.72
C PRO A 408 18.09 -22.42 -7.20
N GLY A 409 16.87 -21.97 -7.48
CA GLY A 409 16.49 -21.51 -8.80
C GLY A 409 17.25 -20.25 -9.19
N GLY A 410 17.09 -19.84 -10.44
CA GLY A 410 17.77 -18.67 -10.96
C GLY A 410 17.49 -18.42 -12.43
N ILE A 411 18.21 -17.48 -13.00
CA ILE A 411 18.21 -17.21 -14.43
C ILE A 411 19.62 -17.42 -15.00
N MET A 412 19.73 -18.20 -16.06
CA MET A 412 20.94 -18.31 -16.87
C MET A 412 20.87 -17.34 -18.04
N ILE A 413 21.92 -16.54 -18.23
CA ILE A 413 22.09 -15.69 -19.40
C ILE A 413 23.33 -16.20 -20.14
N GLN A 414 23.16 -16.67 -21.37
CA GLN A 414 24.25 -17.04 -22.26
C GLN A 414 24.46 -15.94 -23.30
N LEU A 415 25.67 -15.38 -23.32
CA LEU A 415 26.08 -14.38 -24.30
C LEU A 415 26.54 -15.05 -25.61
N PRO A 416 26.23 -14.46 -26.78
CA PRO A 416 26.76 -14.92 -28.05
C PRO A 416 28.28 -14.67 -28.17
N LYS A 417 28.90 -15.33 -29.15
CA LYS A 417 30.32 -15.12 -29.48
C LYS A 417 30.59 -13.74 -30.07
N SER A 418 29.61 -13.12 -30.72
CA SER A 418 29.73 -11.78 -31.30
C SER A 418 29.98 -10.68 -30.27
N ILE A 419 29.56 -10.88 -29.01
CA ILE A 419 29.91 -9.96 -27.92
C ILE A 419 31.37 -10.16 -27.52
N GLY A 420 32.17 -9.12 -27.64
CA GLY A 420 33.59 -9.13 -27.30
C GLY A 420 33.85 -9.32 -25.79
N THR A 421 35.06 -9.79 -25.45
CA THR A 421 35.49 -10.01 -24.05
C THR A 421 35.79 -8.71 -23.28
N THR A 422 35.76 -7.57 -23.97
CA THR A 422 36.02 -6.23 -23.45
C THR A 422 34.78 -5.37 -23.32
N GLU A 423 33.62 -5.83 -23.82
CA GLU A 423 32.40 -5.03 -23.92
C GLU A 423 31.31 -5.64 -23.03
N PRO A 424 31.05 -5.09 -21.83
CA PRO A 424 29.90 -5.51 -21.04
C PRO A 424 28.61 -5.11 -21.76
N VAL A 425 27.59 -5.94 -21.62
CA VAL A 425 26.23 -5.64 -22.05
C VAL A 425 25.29 -5.59 -20.84
N THR A 426 24.27 -4.76 -20.93
CA THR A 426 23.22 -4.68 -19.91
C THR A 426 21.93 -5.25 -20.48
N LEU A 427 21.35 -6.23 -19.80
CA LEU A 427 20.03 -6.76 -20.11
C LEU A 427 19.01 -6.09 -19.17
N GLU A 428 17.96 -5.53 -19.74
CA GLU A 428 16.84 -4.92 -19.03
C GLU A 428 15.60 -5.80 -19.19
N PHE A 429 15.11 -6.34 -18.09
CA PHE A 429 13.89 -7.13 -18.00
C PHE A 429 12.74 -6.23 -17.57
N THR A 430 11.65 -6.24 -18.34
CA THR A 430 10.39 -5.62 -17.92
C THR A 430 9.63 -6.59 -17.03
N LEU A 431 9.65 -6.35 -15.72
CA LEU A 431 8.80 -7.03 -14.75
C LEU A 431 7.38 -6.45 -14.83
N VAL A 432 6.37 -7.29 -14.68
CA VAL A 432 4.95 -6.91 -14.73
C VAL A 432 4.23 -7.59 -13.57
N ASP A 433 3.51 -6.83 -12.76
CA ASP A 433 2.69 -7.38 -11.67
C ASP A 433 1.30 -7.80 -12.15
N VAL A 434 0.47 -8.29 -11.22
CA VAL A 434 -0.90 -8.72 -11.49
C VAL A 434 -1.85 -7.58 -11.91
N PHE A 435 -1.45 -6.33 -11.69
CA PHE A 435 -2.18 -5.13 -12.11
C PHE A 435 -1.74 -4.61 -13.49
N GLY A 436 -0.70 -5.22 -14.08
CA GLY A 436 -0.12 -4.78 -15.35
C GLY A 436 0.87 -3.61 -15.20
N VAL A 437 1.19 -3.21 -13.97
CA VAL A 437 2.19 -2.17 -13.69
C VAL A 437 3.59 -2.76 -13.87
N THR A 438 4.47 -1.98 -14.51
CA THR A 438 5.77 -2.47 -14.93
C THR A 438 6.92 -1.84 -14.15
N LYS A 439 7.99 -2.61 -13.93
CA LYS A 439 9.26 -2.13 -13.37
C LYS A 439 10.43 -2.74 -14.13
N THR A 440 11.52 -2.00 -14.30
CA THR A 440 12.70 -2.50 -15.01
C THR A 440 13.71 -3.10 -14.03
N LEU A 441 14.10 -4.35 -14.28
CA LEU A 441 15.26 -4.99 -13.65
C LEU A 441 16.44 -4.98 -14.62
N SER A 442 17.58 -4.44 -14.21
CA SER A 442 18.79 -4.38 -15.05
C SER A 442 19.91 -5.26 -14.50
N VAL A 443 20.53 -6.05 -15.38
CA VAL A 443 21.72 -6.86 -15.08
C VAL A 443 22.83 -6.59 -16.08
N THR A 444 24.07 -6.48 -15.60
CA THR A 444 25.23 -6.30 -16.46
C THR A 444 26.05 -7.58 -16.53
N VAL A 445 26.37 -8.01 -17.75
CA VAL A 445 27.12 -9.24 -18.01
C VAL A 445 28.28 -8.94 -18.97
N GLN A 446 29.44 -9.55 -18.71
CA GLN A 446 30.62 -9.43 -19.56
C GLN A 446 31.14 -10.82 -19.97
N ALA A 447 31.61 -10.97 -21.21
CA ALA A 447 32.27 -12.19 -21.64
C ALA A 447 33.66 -12.35 -21.00
N ALA A 448 33.97 -13.54 -20.46
CA ALA A 448 35.33 -13.85 -19.98
C ALA A 448 36.36 -13.85 -21.12
N LYS A 449 37.61 -13.54 -20.74
CA LYS A 449 38.77 -13.51 -21.64
C LYS A 449 39.27 -14.90 -22.04
#